data_AF-A0A967YYM1-F1
#
_entry.id   AF-A0A967YYM1-F1
#
_cell.length_a   1.000
_cell.length_b   1.000
_cell.length_c   1.000
_cell.angle_alpha   90.00
_cell.angle_beta   90.00
_cell.angle_gamma   90.00
#
_symmetry.space_group_name_H-M   'P 1'
#
loop_
_entity.id
_entity.type
_entity.pdbx_description
1 polymer ?
#
loop_
_entity_poly.entity_id
_entity_poly.type
_entity_poly.pdbx_seq_one_letter_code
_entity_poly.pdbx_strand_id
1 'polypeptide(L)'
;MRVSAIFLACQLLVLCTCKTTFAQSLVQTLASNSYLDWKNFTIRATGNSSLVSSKRTQKVQALERARLAAVNNLLSAVKQVRVDGNSDLKDLLIRKPALETRIRNAIKRFTIVDTRSMSDMSVEIDIDFSVKEHLLPLLLPKDTGQGKLRLSSEPLCPTCGQSWPENRPVPEGMTLIIPSEGYTNAHGKPFLGLVIDAT
;
A
#
# COMPACT_ATOMS: atom_id res chain seq x y z
N MET A 1 14.24 35.57 -46.03
CA MET A 1 14.79 34.28 -45.54
C MET A 1 14.91 34.15 -44.02
N ARG A 2 14.77 35.22 -43.21
CA ARG A 2 14.91 35.15 -41.74
C ARG A 2 13.65 34.70 -40.97
N VAL A 3 12.46 34.89 -41.54
CA VAL A 3 11.17 34.56 -40.90
C VAL A 3 10.87 33.06 -40.94
N SER A 4 11.36 32.35 -41.98
CA SER A 4 11.14 30.90 -42.15
C SER A 4 11.89 30.05 -41.13
N ALA A 5 13.05 30.50 -40.66
CA ALA A 5 13.85 29.79 -39.65
C ALA A 5 13.23 29.89 -38.25
N ILE A 6 12.55 31.00 -37.95
CA ILE A 6 11.88 31.23 -36.66
C ILE A 6 10.61 30.38 -36.57
N PHE A 7 9.84 30.26 -37.66
CA PHE A 7 8.67 29.38 -37.70
C PHE A 7 9.04 27.89 -37.58
N LEU A 8 10.14 27.46 -38.20
CA LEU A 8 10.61 26.07 -38.09
C LEU A 8 11.14 25.74 -36.68
N ALA A 9 11.85 26.67 -36.06
CA ALA A 9 12.32 26.53 -34.68
C ALA A 9 11.17 26.49 -33.68
N CYS A 10 10.10 27.26 -33.92
CA CYS A 10 8.91 27.26 -33.08
C CYS A 10 8.10 25.96 -33.21
N GLN A 11 8.06 25.32 -34.38
CA GLN A 11 7.41 24.02 -34.55
C GLN A 11 8.21 22.86 -33.94
N LEU A 12 9.55 22.94 -33.93
CA LEU A 12 10.38 21.95 -33.21
C LEU A 12 10.24 22.06 -31.68
N LEU A 13 10.02 23.27 -31.15
CA LEU A 13 9.86 23.49 -29.71
C LEU A 13 8.52 22.96 -29.17
N VAL A 14 7.46 22.94 -29.99
CA VAL A 14 6.12 22.47 -29.62
C VAL A 14 6.01 20.94 -29.62
N LEU A 15 6.86 20.23 -30.38
CA LEU A 15 6.91 18.76 -30.38
C LEU A 15 7.73 18.16 -29.22
N CYS A 16 8.39 19.01 -28.42
CA CYS A 16 9.14 18.62 -27.23
C CYS A 16 8.32 18.80 -25.94
N THR A 17 6.99 18.76 -26.01
CA THR A 17 6.16 18.50 -24.83
C THR A 17 6.34 17.05 -24.43
N CYS A 18 7.37 16.84 -23.62
CA CYS A 18 7.65 15.67 -22.81
C CYS A 18 6.36 14.92 -22.48
N LYS A 19 6.21 13.71 -23.02
CA LYS A 19 5.27 12.73 -22.47
C LYS A 19 5.77 12.39 -21.07
N THR A 20 5.41 13.19 -20.07
CA THR A 20 5.53 12.81 -18.67
C THR A 20 4.56 11.67 -18.45
N THR A 21 5.05 10.44 -18.62
CA THR A 21 4.45 9.24 -18.07
C THR A 21 4.37 9.43 -16.56
N PHE A 22 3.19 9.80 -16.06
CA PHE A 22 2.88 9.70 -14.65
C PHE A 22 3.03 8.23 -14.26
N ALA A 23 4.11 7.90 -13.56
CA ALA A 23 4.15 6.67 -12.79
C ALA A 23 3.03 6.79 -11.74
N GLN A 24 1.91 6.10 -11.96
CA GLN A 24 0.82 6.08 -11.00
C GLN A 24 1.37 5.50 -9.69
N SER A 25 1.46 6.33 -8.66
CA SER A 25 1.81 5.84 -7.33
C SER A 25 0.65 4.97 -6.84
N LEU A 26 0.93 3.70 -6.59
CA LEU A 26 0.01 2.72 -6.00
C LEU A 26 -0.15 2.98 -4.49
N VAL A 27 -0.32 4.25 -4.11
CA VAL A 27 -0.42 4.72 -2.74
C VAL A 27 -1.83 5.23 -2.49
N GLN A 28 -2.48 4.70 -1.47
CA GLN A 28 -3.79 5.14 -1.02
C GLN A 28 -3.68 5.82 0.35
N THR A 29 -4.11 7.07 0.45
CA THR A 29 -4.27 7.74 1.75
C THR A 29 -5.45 7.10 2.49
N LEU A 30 -5.19 6.64 3.72
CA LEU A 30 -6.22 6.06 4.60
C LEU A 30 -6.69 7.08 5.64
N ALA A 31 -5.79 7.91 6.14
CA ALA A 31 -6.11 9.05 6.99
C ALA A 31 -5.04 10.14 6.82
N SER A 32 -5.19 11.27 7.50
CA SER A 32 -4.21 12.37 7.45
C SER A 32 -2.78 11.94 7.81
N ASN A 33 -2.64 10.97 8.73
CA ASN A 33 -1.36 10.49 9.23
C ASN A 33 -1.06 9.05 8.83
N SER A 34 -1.71 8.52 7.79
CA SER A 34 -1.46 7.15 7.35
C SER A 34 -1.81 6.90 5.89
N TYR A 35 -1.03 6.03 5.27
CA TYR A 35 -1.24 5.62 3.89
C TYR A 35 -0.89 4.14 3.72
N LEU A 36 -1.44 3.54 2.68
CA LEU A 36 -1.16 2.19 2.23
C LEU A 36 -0.42 2.25 0.91
N ASP A 37 0.79 1.72 0.89
CA ASP A 37 1.55 1.43 -0.31
C ASP A 37 1.19 0.01 -0.79
N TRP A 38 0.39 -0.05 -1.86
CA TRP A 38 -0.06 -1.30 -2.46
C TRP A 38 1.06 -2.04 -3.21
N LYS A 39 2.09 -1.32 -3.66
CA LYS A 39 3.25 -1.95 -4.31
C LYS A 39 4.07 -2.75 -3.29
N ASN A 40 4.29 -2.17 -2.11
CA ASN A 40 5.08 -2.79 -1.05
C ASN A 40 4.21 -3.52 0.00
N PHE A 41 2.89 -3.55 -0.18
CA PHE A 41 1.93 -4.11 0.79
C PHE A 41 2.17 -3.62 2.22
N THR A 42 2.43 -2.32 2.38
CA THR A 42 2.84 -1.74 3.66
C THR A 42 1.93 -0.58 4.02
N ILE A 43 1.36 -0.62 5.22
CA ILE A 43 0.68 0.54 5.82
C ILE A 43 1.71 1.30 6.62
N ARG A 44 1.91 2.58 6.28
CA ARG A 44 2.69 3.51 7.08
C ARG A 44 1.75 4.38 7.90
N ALA A 45 2.09 4.58 9.17
CA ALA A 45 1.40 5.52 10.04
C ALA A 45 2.40 6.37 10.83
N THR A 46 2.07 7.65 10.96
CA THR A 46 2.88 8.63 11.69
C THR A 46 2.16 9.00 12.98
N GLY A 47 2.89 9.05 14.08
CA GLY A 47 2.43 9.58 15.35
C GLY A 47 3.29 10.75 15.78
N ASN A 48 2.67 11.78 16.36
CA ASN A 48 3.37 12.96 16.83
C ASN A 48 3.12 13.22 18.32
N SER A 49 4.06 13.89 18.97
CA SER A 49 3.91 14.37 20.33
C SER A 49 4.82 15.57 20.58
N SER A 50 4.36 16.54 21.37
CA SER A 50 5.17 17.70 21.75
C SER A 50 5.94 17.48 23.04
N LEU A 51 7.17 17.98 23.10
CA LEU A 51 8.00 18.02 24.30
C LEU A 51 7.62 19.23 25.16
N VAL A 52 7.44 19.01 26.46
CA VAL A 52 7.19 20.09 27.43
C VAL A 52 8.50 20.74 27.92
N SER A 53 9.62 20.01 27.88
CA SER A 53 10.95 20.52 28.23
C SER A 53 12.06 19.63 27.66
N SER A 54 13.31 20.12 27.70
CA SER A 54 14.50 19.42 27.23
C SER A 54 15.00 18.30 28.16
N LYS A 55 14.34 18.07 29.31
CA LYS A 55 14.72 17.03 30.27
C LYS A 55 14.66 15.65 29.63
N ARG A 56 15.68 14.81 29.88
CA ARG A 56 15.80 13.45 29.31
C ARG A 56 14.55 12.60 29.56
N THR A 57 13.98 12.65 30.76
CA THR A 57 12.77 11.91 31.12
C THR A 57 11.56 12.32 30.27
N GLN A 58 11.40 13.61 29.99
CA GLN A 58 10.31 14.09 29.15
C GLN A 58 10.50 13.73 27.68
N LYS A 59 11.75 13.67 27.21
CA LYS A 59 12.07 13.14 25.88
C LYS A 59 11.62 11.70 25.70
N VAL A 60 11.92 10.84 26.67
CA VAL A 60 11.46 9.44 26.65
C VAL A 60 9.93 9.36 26.66
N GLN A 61 9.26 10.17 27.49
CA GLN A 61 7.80 10.20 27.51
C GLN A 61 7.17 10.70 26.21
N ALA A 62 7.75 11.71 25.55
CA ALA A 62 7.26 12.22 24.28
C ALA A 62 7.41 11.16 23.17
N LEU A 63 8.53 10.44 23.14
CA LEU A 63 8.74 9.31 22.24
C LEU A 63 7.67 8.22 22.43
N GLU A 64 7.41 7.82 23.67
CA GLU A 64 6.36 6.82 23.94
C GLU A 64 4.96 7.31 23.56
N ARG A 65 4.64 8.59 23.81
CA ARG A 65 3.37 9.19 23.38
C ARG A 65 3.23 9.22 21.85
N ALA A 66 4.29 9.64 21.13
CA ALA A 66 4.31 9.64 19.67
C ALA A 66 4.15 8.21 19.12
N ARG A 67 4.80 7.23 19.74
CA ARG A 67 4.67 5.81 19.38
C ARG A 67 3.25 5.31 19.57
N LEU A 68 2.62 5.60 20.71
CA LEU A 68 1.22 5.23 20.96
C LEU A 68 0.26 5.90 19.97
N ALA A 69 0.50 7.18 19.64
CA ALA A 69 -0.25 7.89 18.61
C ALA A 69 -0.11 7.21 17.24
N ALA A 70 1.10 6.80 16.85
CA ALA A 70 1.36 6.10 15.60
C ALA A 70 0.60 4.76 15.55
N VAL A 71 0.61 3.98 16.63
CA VAL A 71 -0.13 2.71 16.73
C VAL A 71 -1.65 2.91 16.63
N ASN A 72 -2.19 3.95 17.26
CA ASN A 72 -3.61 4.28 17.15
C ASN A 72 -3.99 4.71 15.72
N ASN A 73 -3.13 5.49 15.07
CA ASN A 73 -3.31 5.89 13.67
C ASN A 73 -3.24 4.67 12.75
N LEU A 74 -2.32 3.73 12.99
CA LEU A 74 -2.22 2.47 12.26
C LEU A 74 -3.47 1.60 12.44
N LEU A 75 -3.99 1.46 13.67
CA LEU A 75 -5.23 0.71 13.91
C LEU A 75 -6.41 1.33 13.16
N SER A 76 -6.53 2.65 13.18
CA SER A 76 -7.56 3.38 12.44
C SER A 76 -7.39 3.20 10.92
N ALA A 77 -6.15 3.19 10.44
CA ALA A 77 -5.83 2.96 9.03
C ALA A 77 -6.23 1.54 8.59
N VAL A 78 -5.81 0.51 9.34
CA VAL A 78 -6.15 -0.89 9.06
C VAL A 78 -7.66 -1.09 8.95
N LYS A 79 -8.45 -0.44 9.81
CA LYS A 79 -9.92 -0.51 9.74
C LYS A 79 -10.53 0.07 8.47
N GLN A 80 -9.84 1.00 7.81
CA GLN A 80 -10.30 1.63 6.55
C GLN A 80 -9.83 0.88 5.30
N VAL A 81 -9.08 -0.21 5.46
CA VAL A 81 -8.67 -1.04 4.31
C VAL A 81 -9.91 -1.70 3.72
N ARG A 82 -10.13 -1.50 2.42
CA ARG A 82 -11.20 -2.16 1.65
C ARG A 82 -10.96 -3.65 1.54
N VAL A 83 -12.00 -4.44 1.86
CA VAL A 83 -12.00 -5.91 1.80
C VAL A 83 -12.89 -6.48 0.70
N ASP A 84 -13.80 -5.66 0.16
CA ASP A 84 -14.54 -5.92 -1.06
C ASP A 84 -14.93 -4.58 -1.72
N GLY A 85 -15.71 -4.63 -2.81
CA GLY A 85 -16.12 -3.42 -3.55
C GLY A 85 -17.04 -2.46 -2.78
N ASN A 86 -17.70 -2.93 -1.71
CA ASN A 86 -18.76 -2.23 -0.99
C ASN A 86 -18.52 -2.10 0.51
N SER A 87 -17.52 -2.79 1.08
CA SER A 87 -17.28 -2.84 2.51
C SER A 87 -15.80 -2.72 2.88
N ASP A 88 -15.57 -2.02 3.98
CA ASP A 88 -14.25 -1.86 4.57
C ASP A 88 -14.05 -2.86 5.71
N LEU A 89 -12.80 -3.05 6.14
CA LEU A 89 -12.48 -3.95 7.23
C LEU A 89 -13.27 -3.60 8.50
N LYS A 90 -13.49 -2.32 8.77
CA LYS A 90 -14.35 -1.84 9.87
C LYS A 90 -15.72 -2.54 9.88
N ASP A 91 -16.38 -2.64 8.73
CA ASP A 91 -17.71 -3.25 8.63
C ASP A 91 -17.66 -4.76 8.85
N LEU A 92 -16.58 -5.39 8.39
CA LEU A 92 -16.32 -6.81 8.61
C LEU A 92 -16.05 -7.11 10.09
N LEU A 93 -15.40 -6.21 10.83
CA LEU A 93 -15.13 -6.38 12.26
C LEU A 93 -16.39 -6.31 13.12
N ILE A 94 -17.39 -5.52 12.71
CA ILE A 94 -18.70 -5.50 13.37
C ILE A 94 -19.34 -6.90 13.31
N ARG A 95 -19.19 -7.61 12.18
CA ARG A 95 -19.73 -8.96 11.99
C ARG A 95 -18.90 -10.04 12.67
N LYS A 96 -17.60 -9.81 12.88
CA LYS A 96 -16.64 -10.81 13.41
C LYS A 96 -15.77 -10.23 14.56
N PRO A 97 -16.31 -10.04 15.78
CA PRO A 97 -15.57 -9.42 16.89
C PRO A 97 -14.27 -10.14 17.27
N ALA A 98 -14.24 -11.47 17.18
CA ALA A 98 -13.05 -12.27 17.46
C ALA A 98 -11.86 -11.93 16.52
N LEU A 99 -12.15 -11.47 15.30
CA LEU A 99 -11.13 -11.03 14.35
C LEU A 99 -10.48 -9.71 14.79
N GLU A 100 -11.23 -8.83 15.45
CA GLU A 100 -10.69 -7.55 15.93
C GLU A 100 -9.56 -7.76 16.96
N THR A 101 -9.75 -8.69 17.90
CA THR A 101 -8.71 -9.05 18.87
C THR A 101 -7.45 -9.59 18.18
N ARG A 102 -7.61 -10.42 17.14
CA ARG A 102 -6.49 -10.96 16.35
C ARG A 102 -5.74 -9.87 15.60
N ILE A 103 -6.46 -8.93 14.98
CA ILE A 103 -5.85 -7.80 14.28
C ILE A 103 -5.10 -6.88 15.24
N ARG A 104 -5.68 -6.54 16.41
CA ARG A 104 -4.97 -5.74 17.42
C ARG A 104 -3.66 -6.41 17.86
N ASN A 105 -3.66 -7.73 17.99
CA ASN A 105 -2.44 -8.46 18.32
C ASN A 105 -1.44 -8.48 17.15
N ALA A 106 -1.90 -8.58 15.91
CA ALA A 106 -1.03 -8.53 14.73
C ALA A 106 -0.39 -7.14 14.55
N ILE A 107 -1.14 -6.06 14.79
CA ILE A 107 -0.64 -4.68 14.70
C ILE A 107 0.61 -4.47 15.56
N LYS A 108 0.74 -5.16 16.71
CA LYS A 108 1.93 -5.08 17.58
C LYS A 108 3.24 -5.48 16.89
N ARG A 109 3.18 -6.11 15.72
CA ARG A 109 4.34 -6.51 14.90
C ARG A 109 4.77 -5.43 13.90
N PHE A 110 4.45 -4.16 14.16
CA PHE A 110 4.96 -3.04 13.37
C PHE A 110 6.49 -2.87 13.55
N THR A 111 7.12 -2.24 12.57
CA THR A 111 8.51 -1.82 12.62
C THR A 111 8.57 -0.30 12.73
N ILE A 112 9.49 0.23 13.54
CA ILE A 112 9.77 1.67 13.54
C ILE A 112 10.73 1.93 12.39
N VAL A 113 10.36 2.85 11.50
CA VAL A 113 11.16 3.16 10.30
C VAL A 113 11.91 4.46 10.47
N ASP A 114 11.29 5.45 11.10
CA ASP A 114 11.90 6.74 11.33
C ASP A 114 11.45 7.35 12.66
N THR A 115 12.31 8.19 13.22
CA THR A 115 12.04 8.97 14.44
C THR A 115 12.68 10.34 14.27
N ARG A 116 11.85 11.36 14.16
CA ARG A 116 12.29 12.73 13.88
C ARG A 116 11.97 13.64 15.06
N SER A 117 12.91 14.51 15.39
CA SER A 117 12.67 15.62 16.31
C SER A 117 12.65 16.91 15.51
N MET A 118 11.60 17.69 15.68
CA MET A 118 11.36 18.93 14.94
C MET A 118 11.84 20.14 15.75
N SER A 119 12.02 21.28 15.07
CA SER A 119 12.47 22.53 15.68
C SER A 119 11.45 23.16 16.64
N ASP A 120 10.17 22.85 16.46
CA ASP A 120 9.06 23.26 17.32
C ASP A 120 8.93 22.40 18.60
N MET A 121 9.96 21.60 18.89
CA MET A 121 9.99 20.65 20.00
C MET A 121 8.96 19.51 19.87
N SER A 122 8.42 19.24 18.69
CA SER A 122 7.67 18.01 18.44
C SER A 122 8.57 16.84 18.07
N VAL A 123 8.06 15.64 18.30
CA VAL A 123 8.68 14.36 17.96
C VAL A 123 7.69 13.58 17.13
N GLU A 124 8.14 13.07 16.00
CA GLU A 124 7.38 12.20 15.10
C GLU A 124 8.00 10.82 15.05
N ILE A 125 7.15 9.80 15.01
CA ILE A 125 7.55 8.40 14.80
C ILE A 125 6.74 7.84 13.66
N ASP A 126 7.44 7.29 12.67
CA ASP A 126 6.84 6.55 11.57
C ASP A 126 6.98 5.05 11.83
N ILE A 127 5.86 4.34 11.70
CA ILE A 127 5.80 2.90 11.80
C ILE A 127 5.28 2.28 10.51
N ASP A 128 5.86 1.14 10.14
CA ASP A 128 5.43 0.31 9.02
C ASP A 128 4.80 -0.98 9.51
N PHE A 129 3.77 -1.41 8.80
CA PHE A 129 3.05 -2.65 9.06
C PHE A 129 2.82 -3.40 7.75
N SER A 130 3.39 -4.62 7.68
CA SER A 130 3.26 -5.49 6.51
C SER A 130 1.86 -6.11 6.43
N VAL A 131 1.08 -5.67 5.44
CA VAL A 131 -0.24 -6.24 5.14
C VAL A 131 -0.11 -7.70 4.76
N LYS A 132 0.89 -8.03 3.93
CA LYS A 132 1.12 -9.37 3.40
C LYS A 132 1.40 -10.39 4.51
N GLU A 133 2.22 -10.03 5.48
CA GLU A 133 2.69 -10.97 6.50
C GLU A 133 1.77 -11.04 7.73
N HIS A 134 1.05 -9.96 8.03
CA HIS A 134 0.34 -9.85 9.31
C HIS A 134 -1.18 -9.68 9.17
N LEU A 135 -1.66 -9.08 8.08
CA LEU A 135 -3.09 -8.85 7.88
C LEU A 135 -3.74 -9.92 7.00
N LEU A 136 -3.17 -10.21 5.82
CA LEU A 136 -3.75 -11.19 4.88
C LEU A 136 -4.00 -12.56 5.51
N PRO A 137 -3.08 -13.16 6.31
CA PRO A 137 -3.32 -14.47 6.93
C PRO A 137 -4.50 -14.49 7.93
N LEU A 138 -4.96 -13.33 8.38
CA LEU A 138 -6.12 -13.22 9.27
C LEU A 138 -7.44 -13.11 8.50
N LEU A 139 -7.40 -12.55 7.29
CA LEU A 139 -8.58 -12.30 6.46
C LEU A 139 -8.92 -13.48 5.56
N LEU A 140 -7.91 -14.23 5.12
CA LEU A 140 -8.11 -15.36 4.23
C LEU A 140 -8.73 -16.56 4.96
N PRO A 141 -9.63 -17.31 4.29
CA PRO A 141 -10.13 -18.58 4.80
C PRO A 141 -8.98 -19.53 5.14
N LYS A 142 -9.16 -20.38 6.15
CA LYS A 142 -8.15 -21.42 6.46
C LYS A 142 -8.17 -22.57 5.45
N ASP A 143 -9.24 -22.66 4.68
CA ASP A 143 -9.53 -23.75 3.75
C ASP A 143 -9.15 -23.41 2.30
N THR A 144 -8.74 -22.16 2.01
CA THR A 144 -7.92 -21.90 0.82
C THR A 144 -6.67 -22.72 1.01
N GLY A 145 -6.50 -23.79 0.21
CA GLY A 145 -5.59 -24.90 0.48
C GLY A 145 -4.17 -24.51 0.92
N GLN A 146 -3.40 -25.47 1.42
CA GLN A 146 -2.08 -25.29 2.07
C GLN A 146 -0.99 -24.57 1.24
N GLY A 147 -1.32 -24.02 0.07
CA GLY A 147 -0.45 -23.18 -0.73
C GLY A 147 -0.12 -21.83 -0.08
N LYS A 148 1.08 -21.35 -0.36
CA LYS A 148 1.52 -19.99 -0.03
C LYS A 148 0.90 -19.01 -1.02
N LEU A 149 0.36 -17.88 -0.54
CA LEU A 149 -0.09 -16.78 -1.41
C LEU A 149 1.04 -16.37 -2.38
N ARG A 150 0.81 -16.54 -3.68
CA ARG A 150 1.74 -16.11 -4.73
C ARG A 150 1.33 -14.73 -5.23
N LEU A 151 1.94 -13.71 -4.63
CA LEU A 151 1.92 -12.32 -5.10
C LEU A 151 3.22 -12.03 -5.88
N SER A 152 3.62 -12.94 -6.77
CA SER A 152 4.85 -12.82 -7.56
C SER A 152 4.59 -12.13 -8.89
N SER A 153 5.64 -11.54 -9.46
CA SER A 153 5.68 -11.08 -10.86
C SER A 153 5.95 -12.22 -11.84
N GLU A 154 5.81 -13.46 -11.39
CA GLU A 154 6.04 -14.64 -12.21
C GLU A 154 4.78 -14.88 -13.04
N PRO A 155 4.89 -14.93 -14.37
CA PRO A 155 3.73 -15.10 -15.22
C PRO A 155 3.13 -16.50 -15.04
N LEU A 156 1.81 -16.57 -14.97
CA LEU A 156 1.05 -17.79 -14.75
C LEU A 156 0.19 -18.11 -15.99
N CYS A 157 0.03 -19.41 -16.24
CA CYS A 157 -0.88 -19.92 -17.27
C CYS A 157 -2.33 -19.53 -16.95
N PRO A 158 -3.08 -18.93 -17.89
CA PRO A 158 -4.47 -18.53 -17.65
C PRO A 158 -5.43 -19.71 -17.46
N THR A 159 -5.06 -20.91 -17.93
CA THR A 159 -5.92 -22.10 -17.86
C THR A 159 -5.74 -22.90 -16.58
N CYS A 160 -4.51 -23.02 -16.08
CA CYS A 160 -4.20 -23.89 -14.94
C CYS A 160 -3.50 -23.19 -13.75
N GLY A 161 -3.14 -21.91 -13.88
CA GLY A 161 -2.49 -21.14 -12.81
C GLY A 161 -1.06 -21.54 -12.47
N GLN A 162 -0.43 -22.42 -13.24
CA GLN A 162 0.97 -22.81 -13.04
C GLN A 162 1.93 -21.75 -13.57
N SER A 163 3.12 -21.67 -12.99
CA SER A 163 4.25 -20.88 -13.46
C SER A 163 4.53 -21.14 -14.95
N TRP A 164 4.63 -20.07 -15.74
CA TRP A 164 4.97 -20.19 -17.15
C TRP A 164 6.45 -20.55 -17.31
N PRO A 165 6.81 -21.51 -18.19
CA PRO A 165 8.21 -21.90 -18.38
C PRO A 165 9.00 -20.76 -19.05
N GLU A 166 10.18 -20.41 -18.53
CA GLU A 166 11.01 -19.29 -19.03
C GLU A 166 11.30 -19.37 -20.55
N ASN A 167 11.46 -20.58 -21.09
CA ASN A 167 11.84 -20.81 -22.48
C ASN A 167 10.67 -21.16 -23.41
N ARG A 168 9.43 -20.96 -22.97
CA ARG A 168 8.25 -21.25 -23.80
C ARG A 168 7.64 -19.96 -24.33
N PRO A 169 7.51 -19.76 -25.65
CA PRO A 169 6.82 -18.59 -26.18
C PRO A 169 5.33 -18.63 -25.82
N VAL A 170 4.76 -17.47 -25.54
CA VAL A 170 3.32 -17.33 -25.30
C VAL A 170 2.59 -17.43 -26.64
N PRO A 171 1.58 -18.32 -26.78
CA PRO A 171 0.78 -18.41 -27.99
C PRO A 171 0.15 -17.06 -28.38
N GLU A 172 -0.01 -16.80 -29.67
CA GLU A 172 -0.67 -15.58 -30.15
C GLU A 172 -2.09 -15.45 -29.58
N GLY A 173 -2.44 -14.24 -29.12
CA GLY A 173 -3.73 -13.94 -28.50
C GLY A 173 -3.89 -14.41 -27.05
N MET A 174 -2.87 -15.02 -26.44
CA MET A 174 -2.89 -15.41 -25.03
C MET A 174 -2.20 -14.36 -24.15
N THR A 175 -2.92 -13.87 -23.14
CA THR A 175 -2.37 -13.00 -22.08
C THR A 175 -2.11 -13.85 -20.84
N LEU A 176 -0.87 -13.86 -20.36
CA LEU A 176 -0.53 -14.54 -19.11
C LEU A 176 -1.06 -13.76 -17.90
N ILE A 177 -1.38 -14.47 -16.83
CA ILE A 177 -1.77 -13.84 -15.57
C ILE A 177 -0.49 -13.42 -14.85
N ILE A 178 -0.33 -12.13 -14.54
CA ILE A 178 0.79 -11.64 -13.73
C ILE A 178 0.21 -11.11 -12.41
N PRO A 179 0.28 -11.89 -11.31
CA PRO A 179 -0.38 -11.54 -10.04
C PRO A 179 0.01 -10.17 -9.50
N SER A 180 1.26 -9.73 -9.72
CA SER A 180 1.75 -8.42 -9.26
C SER A 180 1.22 -7.23 -10.05
N GLU A 181 0.76 -7.42 -11.28
CA GLU A 181 0.22 -6.32 -12.10
C GLU A 181 -1.22 -5.95 -11.70
N GLY A 182 -1.84 -6.79 -10.87
CA GLY A 182 -3.21 -6.61 -10.42
C GLY A 182 -4.22 -6.74 -11.55
N TYR A 183 -5.48 -6.46 -11.22
CA TYR A 183 -6.53 -6.32 -12.23
C TYR A 183 -6.75 -4.83 -12.50
N THR A 184 -7.01 -4.47 -13.76
CA THR A 184 -7.45 -3.13 -14.13
C THR A 184 -8.96 -3.11 -14.36
N ASN A 185 -9.63 -2.03 -13.97
CA ASN A 185 -11.03 -1.83 -14.33
C ASN A 185 -11.21 -1.55 -15.83
N ALA A 186 -12.45 -1.43 -16.30
CA ALA A 186 -12.79 -1.11 -17.69
C ALA A 186 -12.16 0.21 -18.22
N HIS A 187 -11.62 1.05 -17.34
CA HIS A 187 -10.93 2.30 -17.68
C HIS A 187 -9.40 2.19 -17.55
N GLY A 188 -8.85 0.99 -17.43
CA GLY A 188 -7.40 0.75 -17.34
C GLY A 188 -6.77 1.20 -16.03
N LYS A 189 -7.56 1.51 -15.00
CA LYS A 189 -7.03 1.88 -13.66
C LYS A 189 -6.89 0.63 -12.80
N PRO A 190 -5.78 0.46 -12.06
CA PRO A 190 -5.63 -0.66 -11.14
C PRO A 190 -6.70 -0.62 -10.05
N PHE A 191 -7.25 -1.78 -9.68
CA PHE A 191 -8.11 -1.86 -8.51
C PHE A 191 -7.27 -1.59 -7.25
N LEU A 192 -7.70 -0.64 -6.43
CA LEU A 192 -7.14 -0.35 -5.11
C LEU A 192 -8.07 -0.97 -4.07
N GLY A 193 -7.64 -2.06 -3.46
CA GLY A 193 -8.43 -2.83 -2.51
C GLY A 193 -8.00 -4.29 -2.45
N LEU A 194 -8.21 -4.94 -1.31
CA LEU A 194 -8.06 -6.39 -1.21
C LEU A 194 -9.41 -7.01 -1.57
N VAL A 195 -9.54 -7.65 -2.73
CA VAL A 195 -10.77 -8.38 -3.10
C VAL A 195 -10.58 -9.84 -2.72
N ILE A 196 -11.34 -10.33 -1.74
CA ILE A 196 -11.40 -11.74 -1.39
C ILE A 196 -12.70 -12.31 -1.94
N ASP A 197 -12.65 -12.88 -3.14
CA ASP A 197 -13.76 -13.64 -3.70
C ASP A 197 -13.68 -15.07 -3.16
N ALA A 198 -14.44 -15.34 -2.09
CA ALA A 198 -14.57 -16.65 -1.48
C ALA A 198 -16.05 -17.01 -1.45
N THR A 199 -16.57 -17.43 -2.61
CA THR A 199 -17.86 -18.13 -2.74
C THR A 199 -17.73 -19.60 -2.39
#